data_AF-A0A2G9N1H2-F1
#
_entry.id   AF-A0A2G9N1H2-F1
#
_cell.length_a   1.000
_cell.length_b   1.000
_cell.length_c   1.000
_cell.angle_alpha   90.00
_cell.angle_beta   90.00
_cell.angle_gamma   90.00
#
_symmetry.space_group_name_H-M   'P 1'
#
loop_
_entity.id
_entity.type
_entity.pdbx_description
1 polymer ?
#
loop_
_entity_poly.entity_id
_entity_poly.type
_entity_poly.pdbx_seq_one_letter_code
_entity_poly.pdbx_strand_id
1 'polypeptide(L)'
;MLDQFQQHGGENWMNKKIMVLFALFMLISPMAFAADGDLDKIMEPVTKATDALRFLAGGIALLVLIGAGIFYIVSGNNPQAQDTAKKAATGAVLGLALIAVAPFVVSYFNTPIL
;
A
#
# COMPACT_ATOMS: atom_id res chain seq x y z
N MET A 1 15.12 37.68 -19.56
CA MET A 1 15.52 36.94 -18.34
C MET A 1 14.34 36.59 -17.43
N LEU A 2 13.11 37.06 -17.71
CA LEU A 2 11.91 36.74 -16.93
C LEU A 2 11.00 35.68 -17.60
N ASP A 3 11.23 35.36 -18.88
CA ASP A 3 10.48 34.33 -19.61
C ASP A 3 10.88 32.89 -19.24
N GLN A 4 12.04 32.69 -18.61
CA GLN A 4 12.49 31.35 -18.18
C GLN A 4 11.77 30.84 -16.93
N PHE A 5 11.00 31.69 -16.24
CA PHE A 5 10.16 31.29 -15.11
C PHE A 5 8.69 31.04 -15.50
N GLN A 6 8.31 31.34 -16.75
CA GLN A 6 6.96 31.13 -17.29
C GLN A 6 6.82 29.80 -18.06
N GLN A 7 7.88 28.99 -18.19
CA GLN A 7 7.77 27.63 -18.77
C GLN A 7 7.29 26.54 -17.80
N HIS A 8 7.03 26.88 -16.53
CA HIS A 8 6.42 25.95 -15.56
C HIS A 8 4.91 26.15 -15.37
N GLY A 9 4.26 26.85 -16.31
CA GLY A 9 2.85 27.28 -16.22
C GLY A 9 1.83 26.41 -16.96
N GLY A 10 2.03 25.09 -17.08
CA GLY A 10 1.11 24.25 -17.86
C GLY A 10 1.04 22.78 -17.48
N GLU A 11 1.63 22.36 -16.36
CA GLU A 11 1.45 21.00 -15.85
C GLU A 11 0.52 21.08 -14.65
N ASN A 12 -0.68 20.52 -14.79
CA ASN A 12 -1.69 20.44 -13.75
C ASN A 12 -1.02 19.90 -12.50
N TRP A 13 -0.96 20.72 -11.46
CA TRP A 13 -0.27 20.46 -10.20
C TRP A 13 -0.65 19.10 -9.56
N MET A 14 -1.83 18.58 -9.90
CA MET A 14 -2.31 17.25 -9.57
C MET A 14 -1.55 16.12 -10.29
N ASN A 15 -1.24 16.27 -11.59
CA ASN A 15 -0.52 15.26 -12.39
C ASN A 15 0.92 15.10 -11.93
N LYS A 16 1.57 16.21 -11.57
CA LYS A 16 2.94 16.16 -11.03
C LYS A 16 2.98 15.44 -9.68
N LYS A 17 1.99 15.66 -8.80
CA LYS A 17 1.86 14.94 -7.52
C LYS A 17 1.54 13.45 -7.70
N ILE A 18 0.66 13.12 -8.65
CA ILE A 18 0.34 11.74 -9.02
C ILE A 18 1.60 11.04 -9.57
N MET A 19 2.37 11.72 -10.40
CA MET A 19 3.64 11.20 -10.94
C MET A 19 4.68 11.02 -9.84
N VAL A 20 4.78 11.93 -8.87
CA VAL A 20 5.66 11.79 -7.70
C VAL A 20 5.23 10.63 -6.81
N LEU A 21 3.93 10.46 -6.54
CA LEU A 21 3.43 9.31 -5.77
C LEU A 21 3.65 7.97 -6.49
N PHE A 22 3.46 7.94 -7.80
CA PHE A 22 3.73 6.77 -8.63
C PHE A 22 5.24 6.45 -8.68
N ALA A 23 6.10 7.46 -8.79
CA ALA A 23 7.54 7.29 -8.71
C ALA A 23 7.98 6.80 -7.33
N LEU A 24 7.39 7.33 -6.26
CA LEU A 24 7.64 6.86 -4.89
C LEU A 24 7.21 5.39 -4.73
N PHE A 25 6.05 5.03 -5.29
CA PHE A 25 5.53 3.65 -5.34
C PHE A 25 6.46 2.72 -6.13
N MET A 26 7.05 3.20 -7.22
CA MET A 26 8.04 2.46 -8.00
C MET A 26 9.36 2.26 -7.23
N LEU A 27 9.80 3.27 -6.47
CA LEU A 27 11.03 3.19 -5.67
C LEU A 27 10.91 2.26 -4.47
N ILE A 28 9.72 2.13 -3.89
CA ILE A 28 9.44 1.16 -2.83
C ILE A 28 9.01 -0.21 -3.37
N SER A 29 8.87 -0.34 -4.70
CA SER A 29 8.58 -1.65 -5.30
C SER A 29 9.80 -2.55 -5.11
N PRO A 30 9.62 -3.76 -4.56
CA PRO A 30 10.72 -4.71 -4.52
C PRO A 30 11.09 -5.03 -5.96
N MET A 31 12.31 -4.63 -6.36
CA MET A 31 12.88 -4.95 -7.66
C MET A 31 12.66 -6.46 -7.92
N ALA A 32 11.84 -6.77 -8.91
CA ALA A 32 11.59 -8.15 -9.32
C ALA A 32 12.87 -8.65 -10.00
N PHE A 33 13.70 -9.36 -9.23
CA PHE A 33 14.94 -9.94 -9.71
C PHE A 33 14.63 -11.10 -10.67
N ALA A 34 15.06 -10.95 -11.92
CA ALA A 34 15.27 -12.06 -12.84
C ALA A 34 16.67 -12.63 -12.58
N ALA A 35 16.76 -13.86 -12.03
CA ALA A 35 17.96 -14.69 -12.14
C ALA A 35 17.66 -16.16 -11.78
N ASP A 36 18.00 -17.03 -12.72
CA ASP A 36 18.09 -18.49 -12.74
C ASP A 36 18.26 -19.25 -11.41
N GLY A 37 17.41 -20.27 -11.22
CA GLY A 37 17.84 -21.66 -11.06
C GLY A 37 18.26 -22.20 -9.68
N ASP A 38 18.31 -21.38 -8.63
CA ASP A 38 18.77 -21.82 -7.30
C ASP A 38 17.70 -21.52 -6.23
N LEU A 39 17.09 -22.57 -5.67
CA LEU A 39 15.93 -22.49 -4.77
C LEU A 39 16.19 -21.59 -3.55
N ASP A 40 17.42 -21.58 -3.03
CA ASP A 40 17.79 -20.73 -1.90
C ASP A 40 18.00 -19.26 -2.29
N LYS A 41 18.40 -18.99 -3.54
CA LYS A 41 18.56 -17.62 -4.05
C LYS A 41 17.27 -16.99 -4.52
N ILE A 42 16.24 -17.78 -4.83
CA ILE A 42 14.89 -17.25 -5.14
C ILE A 42 14.08 -16.95 -3.88
N MET A 43 14.37 -17.60 -2.74
CA MET A 43 13.64 -17.37 -1.50
C MET A 43 14.07 -16.08 -0.79
N GLU A 44 15.33 -15.66 -0.92
CA GLU A 44 15.84 -14.40 -0.35
C GLU A 44 15.13 -13.15 -0.89
N PRO A 45 14.97 -12.95 -2.21
CA PRO A 45 14.24 -11.80 -2.74
C PRO A 45 12.74 -11.88 -2.45
N VAL A 46 12.14 -13.08 -2.43
CA VAL A 46 10.71 -13.26 -2.15
C VAL A 46 10.36 -12.89 -0.71
N THR A 47 11.19 -13.28 0.26
CA THR A 47 10.99 -12.93 1.67
C THR A 47 11.17 -11.43 1.91
N LYS A 48 12.22 -10.82 1.35
CA LYS A 48 12.43 -9.37 1.39
C LYS A 48 11.28 -8.59 0.74
N ALA A 49 10.80 -9.04 -0.41
CA ALA A 49 9.66 -8.43 -1.09
C ALA A 49 8.36 -8.54 -0.26
N THR A 50 8.14 -9.69 0.37
CA THR A 50 6.98 -9.92 1.24
C THR A 50 7.02 -9.02 2.47
N ASP A 51 8.17 -8.88 3.11
CA ASP A 51 8.31 -8.04 4.30
C ASP A 51 8.18 -6.55 3.97
N ALA A 52 8.76 -6.10 2.85
CA ALA A 52 8.55 -4.75 2.35
C ALA A 52 7.06 -4.49 2.07
N LEU A 53 6.38 -5.43 1.40
CA LEU A 53 4.96 -5.32 1.09
C LEU A 53 4.10 -5.30 2.36
N ARG A 54 4.40 -6.15 3.35
CA ARG A 54 3.71 -6.16 4.65
C ARG A 54 3.86 -4.84 5.39
N PHE A 55 5.07 -4.27 5.39
CA PHE A 55 5.34 -2.99 6.04
C PHE A 55 4.55 -1.85 5.38
N LEU A 56 4.58 -1.77 4.05
CA LEU A 56 3.85 -0.75 3.30
C LEU A 56 2.34 -0.93 3.41
N ALA A 57 1.84 -2.15 3.23
CA ALA A 57 0.42 -2.45 3.30
C ALA A 57 -0.14 -2.20 4.72
N GLY A 58 0.61 -2.60 5.76
CA GLY A 58 0.27 -2.30 7.15
C GLY A 58 0.26 -0.80 7.44
N GLY A 59 1.27 -0.07 6.95
CA GLY A 59 1.35 1.38 7.09
C GLY A 59 0.19 2.11 6.40
N ILE A 60 -0.12 1.74 5.15
CA ILE A 60 -1.23 2.33 4.39
C ILE A 60 -2.56 2.00 5.07
N ALA A 61 -2.77 0.75 5.48
CA ALA A 61 -4.00 0.36 6.15
C ALA A 61 -4.20 1.11 7.47
N LEU A 62 -3.13 1.36 8.23
CA LEU A 62 -3.18 2.20 9.43
C LEU A 62 -3.56 3.65 9.11
N LEU A 63 -2.99 4.24 8.07
CA LEU A 63 -3.34 5.60 7.63
C LEU A 63 -4.81 5.70 7.19
N VAL A 64 -5.30 4.72 6.43
CA VAL A 64 -6.70 4.65 6.02
C VAL A 64 -7.61 4.47 7.23
N LEU A 65 -7.20 3.66 8.22
CA LEU A 65 -7.97 3.45 9.44
C LEU A 65 -8.09 4.74 10.27
N ILE A 66 -6.98 5.48 10.43
CA ILE A 66 -6.97 6.78 11.11
C ILE A 66 -7.85 7.78 10.35
N GLY A 67 -7.69 7.85 9.02
CA GLY A 67 -8.50 8.72 8.16
C GLY A 67 -9.99 8.41 8.24
N ALA A 68 -10.37 7.14 8.21
CA ALA A 68 -11.75 6.69 8.35
C ALA A 68 -12.30 7.00 9.75
N GLY A 69 -11.48 6.87 10.80
CA GLY A 69 -11.85 7.20 12.17
C GLY A 69 -12.14 8.70 12.35
N ILE A 70 -11.24 9.56 11.87
CA ILE A 70 -11.45 11.02 11.90
C ILE A 70 -12.68 11.38 11.06
N PHE A 71 -12.80 10.83 9.86
CA PHE A 71 -13.93 11.09 8.97
C PHE A 71 -15.25 10.65 9.60
N TYR A 72 -15.29 9.53 10.33
CA TYR A 72 -16.47 9.08 11.07
C TYR A 72 -16.90 10.08 12.14
N ILE A 73 -15.96 10.62 12.91
CA ILE A 73 -16.24 11.61 13.97
C ILE A 73 -16.75 12.93 13.36
N VAL A 74 -16.10 13.42 12.30
CA VAL A 74 -16.46 14.68 11.62
C VAL A 74 -17.81 14.57 10.89
N SER A 75 -18.20 13.38 10.46
CA SER A 75 -19.47 13.12 9.77
C SER A 75 -20.71 13.46 10.59
N GLY A 76 -20.58 13.58 11.92
CA GLY A 76 -21.63 14.11 12.80
C GLY A 76 -22.97 13.43 12.57
N ASN A 77 -23.96 14.16 12.07
CA ASN A 77 -25.34 13.71 11.87
C ASN A 77 -25.69 13.29 10.43
N ASN A 78 -24.70 13.19 9.52
CA ASN A 78 -24.96 12.72 8.15
C ASN A 78 -24.86 11.18 8.09
N PRO A 79 -25.98 10.45 7.95
CA PRO A 79 -25.98 8.99 7.98
C PRO A 79 -25.19 8.38 6.81
N GLN A 80 -25.19 9.05 5.66
CA GLN A 80 -24.51 8.57 4.45
C GLN A 80 -22.98 8.66 4.58
N ALA A 81 -22.49 9.73 5.21
CA ALA A 81 -21.07 9.91 5.48
C ALA A 81 -20.58 8.92 6.55
N GLN A 82 -21.38 8.66 7.59
CA GLN A 82 -21.08 7.65 8.60
C GLN A 82 -21.01 6.23 8.01
N ASP A 83 -21.95 5.86 7.13
CA ASP A 83 -21.96 4.54 6.48
C ASP A 83 -20.71 4.36 5.60
N THR A 84 -20.32 5.41 4.88
CA THR A 84 -19.10 5.42 4.06
C THR A 84 -17.85 5.25 4.92
N ALA A 85 -17.76 5.98 6.04
CA ALA A 85 -16.64 5.89 6.97
C ALA A 85 -16.52 4.48 7.60
N LYS A 86 -17.66 3.88 7.97
CA LYS A 86 -17.72 2.51 8.50
C LYS A 86 -17.23 1.51 7.46
N LYS A 87 -17.71 1.59 6.22
CA LYS A 87 -17.26 0.72 5.12
C LYS A 87 -15.76 0.84 4.87
N ALA A 88 -15.23 2.07 4.88
CA ALA A 88 -13.80 2.31 4.75
C ALA A 88 -13.00 1.71 5.92
N ALA A 89 -13.46 1.88 7.16
CA ALA A 89 -12.85 1.29 8.34
C ALA A 89 -12.90 -0.25 8.29
N THR A 90 -14.03 -0.85 7.92
CA THR A 90 -14.18 -2.29 7.77
C THR A 90 -13.24 -2.82 6.68
N GLY A 91 -13.12 -2.13 5.54
CA GLY A 91 -12.17 -2.49 4.48
C GLY A 91 -10.72 -2.46 4.96
N ALA A 92 -10.33 -1.44 5.73
CA ALA A 92 -8.99 -1.35 6.31
C ALA A 92 -8.72 -2.47 7.31
N VAL A 93 -9.67 -2.78 8.19
CA VAL A 93 -9.57 -3.88 9.16
C VAL A 93 -9.46 -5.23 8.46
N LEU A 94 -10.26 -5.46 7.42
CA LEU A 94 -10.18 -6.69 6.61
C LEU A 94 -8.83 -6.81 5.88
N GLY A 95 -8.30 -5.71 5.37
CA GLY A 95 -6.96 -5.66 4.78
C GLY A 95 -5.86 -6.02 5.78
N LEU A 96 -5.92 -5.46 6.99
CA LEU A 96 -4.99 -5.80 8.07
C LEU A 96 -5.13 -7.27 8.49
N ALA A 97 -6.36 -7.79 8.60
CA ALA A 97 -6.62 -9.18 8.90
C ALA A 97 -6.03 -10.11 7.82
N LEU A 98 -6.17 -9.77 6.54
CA LEU A 98 -5.56 -10.50 5.43
C LEU A 98 -4.04 -10.59 5.54
N ILE A 99 -3.39 -9.47 5.86
CA ILE A 99 -1.93 -9.43 6.08
C ILE A 99 -1.52 -10.33 7.24
N ALA A 100 -2.30 -10.33 8.33
CA ALA A 100 -2.06 -11.18 9.50
C ALA A 100 -2.27 -12.68 9.21
N VAL A 101 -3.20 -13.03 8.31
CA VAL A 101 -3.48 -14.42 7.92
C VAL A 101 -2.47 -14.95 6.89
N ALA A 102 -1.84 -14.09 6.09
CA ALA A 102 -0.86 -14.46 5.07
C ALA A 102 0.25 -15.45 5.54
N PRO A 103 0.93 -15.29 6.70
CA PRO A 103 1.96 -16.25 7.14
C PRO A 103 1.41 -17.65 7.41
N PHE A 104 0.15 -17.77 7.86
CA PHE A 104 -0.48 -19.07 8.10
C PHE A 104 -0.67 -19.85 6.80
N VAL A 105 -1.03 -19.15 5.72
CA VAL A 105 -1.19 -19.75 4.39
C VAL A 105 0.16 -20.28 3.88
N VAL A 106 1.23 -19.48 3.99
CA VAL A 106 2.59 -19.90 3.58
C VAL A 106 3.06 -21.10 4.41
N SER A 107 2.82 -21.07 5.73
CA SER A 107 3.16 -22.19 6.62
C SER A 107 2.42 -23.48 6.28
N TYR A 108 1.19 -23.38 5.78
CA TYR A 108 0.41 -24.55 5.34
C TYR A 108 1.00 -25.21 4.08
N PHE A 109 1.62 -24.43 3.19
CA PHE A 109 2.30 -24.99 2.02
C PHE A 109 3.72 -25.49 2.31
N ASN A 110 4.41 -24.88 3.28
CA ASN A 110 5.78 -25.27 3.64
C ASN A 110 5.84 -26.42 4.66
N THR A 111 4.69 -26.90 5.16
CA THR A 111 4.65 -28.06 6.05
C THR A 111 4.78 -29.33 5.19
N PRO A 112 5.84 -30.15 5.38
CA PRO A 112 5.96 -31.40 4.66
C PRO A 112 4.84 -32.34 5.11
N ILE A 113 3.90 -32.57 4.20
CA ILE A 113 2.99 -33.71 4.27
C ILE A 113 3.85 -34.94 3.96
N LEU A 114 3.81 -35.94 4.85
CA LEU A 114 4.59 -37.19 4.81
C LEU A 114 4.80 -37.76 3.40
#